data_AF-A0A3Q4BQ95-F1
#
_entry.id   AF-A0A3Q4BQ95-F1
#
_cell.length_a   1.000
_cell.length_b   1.000
_cell.length_c   1.000
_cell.angle_alpha   90.00
_cell.angle_beta   90.00
_cell.angle_gamma   90.00
#
_symmetry.space_group_name_H-M   'P 1'
#
loop_
_entity.id
_entity.type
_entity.pdbx_description
1 polymer ?
#
loop_
_entity_poly.entity_id
_entity_poly.type
_entity_poly.pdbx_seq_one_letter_code
_entity_poly.pdbx_strand_id
1 'polypeptide(L)'
;QDRLSRMIKDSLELPVSTVTVRRRLCEANLFTRIPRKVPLLKKRHVQKRLQFAKEHINWPKEKWRNILWTDESKVVLFGIFNVQHI
;
A
#
# COMPACT_ATOMS: atom_id res chain seq x y z
N GLN A 1 6.30 -13.20 8.54
CA GLN A 1 7.58 -13.86 8.21
C GLN A 1 7.48 -15.37 8.08
N ASP A 2 6.67 -16.07 8.89
CA ASP A 2 6.63 -17.55 8.89
C ASP A 2 6.30 -18.17 7.52
N ARG A 3 5.29 -17.61 6.84
CA ARG A 3 4.91 -18.01 5.48
C ARG A 3 6.04 -17.77 4.47
N LEU A 4 6.75 -16.64 4.57
CA LEU A 4 7.86 -16.33 3.67
C LEU A 4 9.04 -17.30 3.89
N SER A 5 9.38 -17.61 5.14
CA SER A 5 10.44 -18.57 5.44
C SER A 5 10.12 -19.99 4.95
N ARG A 6 8.84 -20.41 4.97
CA ARG A 6 8.39 -21.67 4.36
C ARG A 6 8.51 -21.63 2.84
N MET A 7 7.97 -20.59 2.20
CA MET A 7 8.07 -20.43 0.74
C MET A 7 9.51 -20.42 0.23
N ILE A 8 10.42 -19.74 0.93
CA ILE A 8 11.84 -19.69 0.56
C ILE A 8 12.50 -21.05 0.74
N LYS A 9 12.21 -21.75 1.85
CA LYS A 9 12.72 -23.11 2.08
C LYS A 9 12.29 -24.05 0.96
N ASP A 10 11.00 -24.02 0.60
CA ASP A 10 10.42 -24.93 -0.39
C ASP A 10 10.86 -24.57 -1.81
N SER A 11 10.90 -23.28 -2.16
CA SER A 11 11.29 -22.80 -3.50
C SER A 11 12.78 -23.00 -3.81
N LEU A 12 13.63 -23.07 -2.79
CA LEU A 12 15.07 -23.27 -2.92
C LEU A 12 15.50 -24.69 -2.49
N GLU A 13 14.52 -25.56 -2.20
CA GLU A 13 14.71 -26.95 -1.74
C GLU A 13 15.76 -27.10 -0.65
N LEU A 14 15.80 -26.14 0.29
CA LEU A 14 16.86 -26.09 1.27
C LEU A 14 16.65 -27.16 2.36
N PRO A 15 17.67 -27.99 2.67
CA PRO A 15 17.61 -28.99 3.75
C PRO A 15 17.79 -28.35 5.13
N VAL A 16 17.11 -27.23 5.38
CA VAL A 16 17.24 -26.43 6.61
C VAL A 16 15.88 -26.18 7.24
N SER A 17 15.88 -25.90 8.54
CA SER A 17 14.64 -25.54 9.23
C SER A 17 14.13 -24.16 8.78
N THR A 18 12.82 -23.96 8.81
CA THR A 18 12.19 -22.66 8.56
C THR A 18 12.65 -21.59 9.56
N VAL A 19 13.02 -22.01 10.76
CA VAL A 19 13.61 -21.15 11.81
C VAL A 19 14.96 -20.60 11.37
N THR A 20 15.81 -21.43 10.75
CA THR A 20 17.10 -21.02 10.20
C THR A 20 16.91 -19.97 9.10
N VAL A 21 15.98 -20.22 8.16
CA VAL A 21 15.64 -19.26 7.09
C VAL A 21 15.16 -17.93 7.69
N ARG A 22 14.26 -17.96 8.67
CA ARG A 22 13.77 -16.76 9.36
C ARG A 22 14.91 -15.99 10.04
N ARG A 23 15.82 -16.67 10.75
CA ARG A 23 16.96 -16.02 11.42
C ARG A 23 17.85 -15.29 10.42
N ARG A 24 18.21 -15.95 9.32
CA ARG A 24 19.01 -15.34 8.23
C ARG A 24 18.30 -14.14 7.60
N LEU A 25 16.98 -14.21 7.39
CA LEU A 25 16.21 -13.07 6.90
C LEU A 25 16.24 -11.89 7.89
N CYS A 26 16.15 -12.15 9.19
CA CYS A 26 16.25 -11.10 10.20
C CYS A 26 17.66 -10.50 10.28
N GLU A 27 18.71 -11.32 10.23
CA GLU A 27 20.12 -10.87 10.16
C GLU A 27 20.38 -10.00 8.93
N ALA A 28 19.71 -10.29 7.80
CA ALA A 28 19.76 -9.50 6.58
C ALA A 28 18.76 -8.32 6.55
N ASN A 29 18.09 -8.02 7.66
CA ASN A 29 17.07 -6.97 7.77
C ASN A 29 15.87 -7.11 6.79
N LEU A 30 15.58 -8.33 6.33
CA LEU A 30 14.49 -8.65 5.42
C LEU A 30 13.20 -9.02 6.17
N PHE A 31 12.36 -8.00 6.39
CA PHE A 31 11.07 -8.17 7.06
C PHE A 31 9.93 -8.33 6.07
N THR A 32 9.03 -9.29 6.33
CA THR A 32 7.77 -9.36 5.57
C THR A 32 6.90 -8.15 5.89
N ARG A 33 6.42 -7.47 4.86
CA ARG A 33 5.39 -6.44 4.95
C ARG A 33 4.15 -6.89 4.18
N ILE A 34 2.98 -6.44 4.62
CA ILE A 34 1.74 -6.58 3.85
C ILE A 34 1.70 -5.42 2.85
N PRO A 35 1.56 -5.67 1.54
CA PRO A 35 1.39 -4.59 0.56
C PRO A 35 0.16 -3.75 0.91
N ARG A 36 0.26 -2.42 0.83
CA ARG A 36 -0.92 -1.56 0.95
C ARG A 36 -1.86 -1.83 -0.23
N LYS A 37 -3.14 -2.05 0.07
CA LYS A 37 -4.19 -2.08 -0.94
C LYS A 37 -4.31 -0.66 -1.50
N VAL A 38 -4.02 -0.48 -2.78
CA VAL A 38 -4.15 0.80 -3.47
C VAL A 38 -4.92 0.59 -4.77
N PRO A 39 -5.73 1.57 -5.19
CA PRO A 39 -6.41 1.49 -6.48
C PRO A 39 -5.37 1.43 -7.61
N LEU A 40 -5.59 0.53 -8.56
CA LEU A 40 -4.72 0.40 -9.73
C LEU A 40 -4.90 1.62 -10.64
N LEU A 41 -3.86 2.43 -10.75
CA LEU A 41 -3.87 3.63 -11.59
C LEU A 41 -3.36 3.30 -12.99
N LYS A 42 -4.14 3.69 -14.02
CA LYS A 42 -3.66 3.71 -15.41
C LYS A 42 -2.60 4.80 -15.56
N LYS A 43 -1.65 4.64 -16.50
CA LYS A 43 -0.59 5.63 -16.80
C LYS A 43 -1.14 7.05 -16.97
N ARG A 44 -2.27 7.21 -17.67
CA ARG A 44 -2.95 8.51 -17.84
C ARG A 44 -3.37 9.17 -16.52
N HIS A 45 -3.80 8.40 -15.53
CA HIS A 45 -4.21 8.93 -14.22
C HIS A 45 -2.99 9.37 -13.42
N VAL A 46 -1.89 8.60 -13.49
CA VAL A 46 -0.62 8.97 -12.84
C VAL A 46 -0.10 10.30 -13.38
N GLN A 47 -0.09 10.47 -14.70
CA GLN A 47 0.35 11.71 -15.36
C GLN A 47 -0.52 12.91 -14.95
N LYS A 48 -1.85 12.79 -15.00
CA LYS A 48 -2.75 13.87 -14.60
C LYS A 48 -2.60 14.23 -13.12
N ARG A 49 -2.49 13.24 -12.23
CA ARG A 49 -2.26 13.47 -10.79
C ARG A 49 -0.93 14.17 -10.52
N LEU A 50 0.14 13.78 -11.23
CA LEU A 50 1.45 14.41 -11.08
C LEU A 50 1.43 15.85 -11.58
N GLN A 51 0.79 16.11 -12.73
CA GLN A 51 0.66 17.45 -13.29
C GLN A 51 -0.10 18.37 -12.33
N PHE A 52 -1.27 17.91 -11.84
CA PHE A 52 -2.06 18.63 -10.85
C PHE A 52 -1.23 18.96 -9.61
N ALA A 53 -0.51 17.98 -9.04
CA ALA A 53 0.32 18.21 -7.86
C ALA A 53 1.40 19.27 -8.11
N LYS A 54 2.08 19.24 -9.28
CA LYS A 54 3.11 20.22 -9.63
C LYS A 54 2.55 21.64 -9.80
N GLU A 55 1.40 21.78 -10.45
CA GLU A 55 0.75 23.08 -10.67
C GLU A 55 0.27 23.72 -9.36
N HIS A 56 -0.09 22.90 -8.37
CA HIS A 56 -0.76 23.35 -7.15
C HIS A 56 0.13 23.27 -5.89
N ILE A 57 1.39 22.82 -6.00
CA ILE A 57 2.30 22.62 -4.86
C ILE A 57 2.55 23.91 -4.06
N ASN A 58 2.58 25.05 -4.75
CA ASN A 58 2.86 26.36 -4.16
C ASN A 58 1.58 27.17 -3.89
N TRP A 59 0.39 26.55 -3.96
CA TRP A 59 -0.84 27.29 -3.67
C TRP A 59 -0.91 27.68 -2.19
N PRO A 60 -1.28 28.95 -1.90
CA PRO A 60 -1.43 29.43 -0.54
C PRO A 60 -2.62 28.73 0.14
N LYS A 61 -2.58 28.59 1.47
CA LYS A 61 -3.61 27.86 2.24
C LYS A 61 -4.99 28.47 2.08
N GLU A 62 -5.06 29.78 1.93
CA GLU A 62 -6.26 30.57 1.71
C GLU A 62 -6.97 30.13 0.44
N LYS A 63 -6.21 29.80 -0.61
CA LYS A 63 -6.77 29.28 -1.86
C LYS A 63 -7.41 27.92 -1.66
N TRP A 64 -6.79 27.02 -0.90
CA TRP A 64 -7.36 25.71 -0.56
C TRP A 64 -8.64 25.81 0.27
N ARG A 65 -8.73 26.80 1.17
CA ARG A 65 -9.91 27.03 2.02
C ARG A 65 -11.13 27.51 1.24
N ASN A 66 -10.90 28.19 0.11
CA ASN A 66 -11.97 28.75 -0.71
C ASN A 66 -12.51 27.76 -1.76
N ILE A 67 -12.04 26.51 -1.77
CA ILE A 67 -12.53 25.48 -2.69
C ILE A 67 -13.65 24.70 -2.01
N LEU A 68 -14.82 24.68 -2.65
CA LEU A 68 -15.92 23.80 -2.28
C LEU A 68 -15.67 22.40 -2.89
N TRP A 69 -15.41 21.42 -2.03
CA TRP A 69 -15.25 20.02 -2.42
C TRP A 69 -16.58 19.29 -2.34
N THR A 70 -16.90 18.51 -3.37
CA THR A 70 -18.08 17.66 -3.41
C THR A 70 -17.66 16.24 -3.75
N ASP A 71 -18.28 15.27 -3.08
CA ASP A 71 -18.12 13.85 -3.37
C ASP A 71 -19.35 13.09 -2.84
N GLU A 72 -19.57 11.89 -3.34
CA GLU A 72 -20.63 11.00 -2.89
C GLU A 72 -20.04 9.84 -2.09
N SER A 73 -20.66 9.47 -0.98
CA SER A 73 -20.23 8.34 -0.16
C SER A 73 -21.41 7.52 0.30
N LYS A 74 -21.23 6.19 0.34
CA LYS A 74 -22.26 5.26 0.79
C LYS A 74 -22.23 5.13 2.31
N VAL A 75 -23.35 5.45 2.97
CA VAL A 75 -23.55 5.19 4.41
C VAL A 75 -24.24 3.83 4.58
N VAL A 76 -23.68 2.96 5.41
CA VAL A 76 -24.21 1.61 5.69
C VAL A 76 -24.36 1.41 7.19
N LEU A 77 -25.56 1.03 7.64
CA LEU A 77 -25.94 0.92 9.06
C LEU A 77 -25.21 -0.25 9.77
N PHE A 78 -24.96 -1.35 9.06
CA PHE A 78 -24.16 -2.47 9.53
C PHE A 78 -23.10 -2.79 8.47
N GLY A 79 -21.84 -2.45 8.76
CA GLY A 79 -20.73 -2.67 7.84
C GLY A 79 -20.35 -4.15 7.77
N ILE A 80 -20.47 -4.77 6.60
CA ILE A 80 -19.67 -5.95 6.29
C ILE A 80 -18.23 -5.44 6.20
N PHE A 81 -17.37 -5.81 7.15
CA PHE A 81 -15.96 -5.38 7.21
C PHE A 81 -15.16 -5.94 6.03
N ASN A 82 -15.35 -5.37 4.84
CA ASN A 82 -14.37 -5.38 3.78
C ASN A 82 -13.87 -3.96 3.64
N VAL A 83 -12.87 -3.62 4.44
CA VAL A 83 -12.15 -2.36 4.32
C VAL A 83 -11.42 -2.38 2.97
N GLN A 84 -12.11 -1.83 1.96
CA GLN A 84 -11.58 -1.35 0.69
C GLN A 84 -11.92 0.15 0.63
N HIS A 85 -11.29 0.95 1.50
CA HIS A 85 -11.24 2.39 1.28
C HIS A 85 -9.80 2.77 0.94
N ILE A 86 -9.63 3.07 -0.36
CA ILE A 86 -8.74 4.03 -1.05
C ILE A 86 -7.26 4.06 -0.65
#